data_AF-A0A538GEZ2-F1
#
_entry.id   AF-A0A538GEZ2-F1
#
_cell.length_a   1.000
_cell.length_b   1.000
_cell.length_c   1.000
_cell.angle_alpha   90.00
_cell.angle_beta   90.00
_cell.angle_gamma   90.00
#
_symmetry.space_group_name_H-M   'P 1'
#
loop_
_entity.id
_entity.type
_entity.pdbx_description
1 polymer ?
#
loop_
_entity_poly.entity_id
_entity_poly.type
_entity_poly.pdbx_seq_one_letter_code
_entity_poly.pdbx_strand_id
1 'polypeptide(L)' 'MLAVLAVLHVLISIALIVLILMHSGRDTGFGGMGFTPASQGGTHIVERNLTRLTVVVGLLFLANTIALFHALK' A
#
# COMPACT_ATOMS: atom_id res chain seq x y z
N MET A 1 -20.26 12.26 12.10
CA MET A 1 -18.87 11.74 12.14
C MET A 1 -18.72 10.38 11.44
N LEU A 2 -19.60 9.41 11.71
CA LEU A 2 -19.52 8.06 11.12
C LEU A 2 -19.49 8.04 9.59
N ALA A 3 -20.40 8.77 8.93
CA ALA A 3 -20.43 8.83 7.47
C ALA A 3 -19.12 9.39 6.86
N VAL A 4 -18.52 10.38 7.52
CA VAL A 4 -17.26 10.98 7.08
C VAL A 4 -16.11 9.98 7.23
N LEU A 5 -16.00 9.30 8.37
CA LEU A 5 -14.98 8.27 8.60
C LEU A 5 -15.14 7.08 7.64
N ALA A 6 -16.37 6.66 7.35
CA ALA A 6 -16.67 5.58 6.42
C ALA A 6 -16.28 5.95 4.97
N VAL A 7 -16.65 7.13 4.49
CA VAL A 7 -16.25 7.61 3.15
C VAL A 7 -14.73 7.72 3.06
N LEU A 8 -14.08 8.28 4.08
CA LEU A 8 -12.63 8.41 4.14
C LEU A 8 -11.96 7.02 4.15
N HIS A 9 -12.53 6.05 4.86
CA HIS A 9 -12.06 4.67 4.87
C HIS A 9 -12.08 4.06 3.47
N VAL A 10 -13.17 4.20 2.73
CA VAL A 10 -13.29 3.71 1.35
C VAL A 10 -12.23 4.35 0.45
N LEU A 11 -12.01 5.66 0.56
CA LEU A 11 -10.99 6.37 -0.22
C LEU A 11 -9.57 5.89 0.09
N ILE A 12 -9.23 5.70 1.37
CA ILE A 12 -7.94 5.14 1.78
C ILE A 12 -7.78 3.72 1.23
N SER A 13 -8.81 2.87 1.30
CA SER A 13 -8.76 1.52 0.75
C SER A 13 -8.46 1.50 -0.74
N ILE A 14 -9.16 2.34 -1.52
CA ILE A 14 -8.94 2.45 -2.97
C ILE A 14 -7.51 2.93 -3.24
N ALA A 15 -7.04 3.98 -2.56
CA ALA A 15 -5.68 4.48 -2.71
C ALA A 15 -4.65 3.38 -2.41
N LEU A 16 -4.86 2.61 -1.34
CA LEU A 16 -3.97 1.54 -0.92
C LEU A 16 -3.93 0.40 -1.93
N ILE A 17 -5.09 -0.01 -2.47
CA ILE A 17 -5.17 -1.01 -3.56
C ILE A 17 -4.38 -0.53 -4.78
N VAL A 18 -4.60 0.71 -5.23
CA VAL A 18 -3.87 1.28 -6.38
C VAL A 18 -2.37 1.27 -6.12
N LEU A 19 -1.92 1.71 -4.94
CA LEU A 19 -0.50 1.74 -4.58
C LEU A 19 0.14 0.34 -4.56
N ILE A 20 -0.59 -0.68 -4.10
CA ILE A 20 -0.12 -2.07 -4.15
C ILE A 20 -0.02 -2.55 -5.60
N LEU A 21 -1.03 -2.29 -6.43
CA LEU A 21 -1.03 -2.73 -7.84
C LEU A 21 0.05 -2.03 -8.67
N MET A 22 0.48 -0.83 -8.26
CA MET A 22 1.61 -0.13 -8.87
C MET A 22 2.97 -0.74 -8.50
N HIS A 23 3.06 -1.63 -7.52
CA HIS A 23 4.31 -2.35 -7.25
C HIS A 23 4.59 -3.35 -8.38
N SER A 24 5.83 -3.36 -8.86
CA SER A 24 6.28 -4.30 -9.87
C SER A 24 6.17 -5.73 -9.35
N GLY A 25 5.40 -6.58 -10.02
CA GLY A 25 5.29 -8.01 -9.71
C GLY A 25 6.52 -8.83 -10.13
N ARG A 26 7.58 -8.20 -10.64
CA ARG A 26 8.79 -8.87 -11.18
C ARG A 26 9.47 -9.80 -10.18
N ASP A 27 9.39 -9.47 -8.89
CA ASP A 27 10.00 -10.24 -7.81
C ASP A 27 9.02 -11.21 -7.12
N THR A 28 7.81 -11.38 -7.67
CA THR A 28 6.79 -12.26 -7.09
C THR A 28 6.81 -13.68 -7.71
N GLY A 29 6.60 -14.72 -6.89
CA GLY A 29 6.52 -16.12 -7.33
C GLY A 29 7.88 -16.84 -7.46
N PHE A 30 7.93 -17.90 -8.27
CA PHE A 30 9.14 -18.71 -8.47
C PHE A 30 10.29 -17.97 -9.18
N GLY A 31 9.99 -16.93 -9.97
CA GLY A 31 10.99 -16.08 -10.63
C GLY A 31 11.77 -15.18 -9.67
N GLY A 32 11.19 -14.83 -8.52
CA GLY A 32 11.85 -14.11 -7.43
C GLY A 32 12.66 -14.99 -6.47
N MET A 33 12.43 -16.32 -6.49
CA MET A 33 13.22 -17.29 -5.71
C MET A 33 14.52 -17.72 -6.41
N GLY A 34 14.67 -17.42 -7.70
CA GLY A 34 15.91 -17.67 -8.47
C GLY A 34 16.77 -16.42 -8.61
N PHE A 35 18.07 -16.61 -8.88
CA PHE A 35 19.03 -15.56 -9.22
C PHE A 35 18.66 -14.88 -10.55
N THR A 36 17.62 -14.05 -10.55
CA THR A 36 17.39 -13.08 -11.60
C THR A 36 18.39 -11.93 -11.35
N PRO A 37 19.31 -11.61 -12.28
CA PRO A 37 20.22 -10.50 -12.08
C PRO A 37 19.37 -9.25 -11.83
N ALA A 38 19.59 -8.61 -10.68
CA ALA A 38 18.96 -7.34 -10.36
C ALA A 38 19.26 -6.40 -11.51
N SER A 39 18.23 -6.02 -12.27
CA SER A 39 18.38 -5.02 -13.31
C SER A 39 18.56 -3.70 -12.58
N GLN A 40 19.83 -3.30 -12.39
CA GLN A 40 20.28 -2.09 -11.70
C GLN A 40 19.94 -0.82 -12.51
N GLY A 41 18.71 -0.72 -13.03
CA GLY A 41 18.19 0.46 -13.73
C GLY A 41 17.64 1.48 -12.73
N GLY A 42 17.58 2.75 -13.14
CA GLY A 42 17.16 3.90 -12.32
C GLY A 42 15.75 3.87 -11.72
N THR A 43 15.03 2.75 -11.83
CA THR A 43 13.71 2.50 -11.21
C THR A 43 13.77 2.21 -9.71
N HIS A 44 14.93 1.85 -9.16
CA HIS A 44 15.09 1.52 -7.73
C HIS A 44 14.69 2.66 -6.77
N ILE A 45 14.88 3.93 -7.18
CA ILE A 45 14.46 5.08 -6.37
C ILE A 45 12.94 5.18 -6.34
N VAL A 46 12.27 4.96 -7.47
CA VAL A 46 10.82 5.02 -7.57
C VAL A 46 10.19 3.90 -6.74
N GLU A 47 10.71 2.67 -6.85
CA GLU A 47 10.20 1.53 -6.08
C GLU A 47 10.33 1.75 -4.56
N ARG A 48 11.49 2.21 -4.06
CA ARG A 48 11.65 2.51 -2.63
C ARG A 48 10.72 3.63 -2.15
N ASN A 49 10.46 4.64 -2.98
CA ASN A 49 9.51 5.69 -2.64
C ASN A 49 8.07 5.17 -2.62
N LEU A 50 7.71 4.34 -3.59
CA LEU A 50 6.39 3.72 -3.67
C LEU A 50 6.14 2.84 -2.43
N THR A 51 7.12 2.04 -2.02
CA THR A 51 7.04 1.24 -0.80
C THR A 51 6.85 2.12 0.44
N ARG A 52 7.63 3.20 0.59
CA ARG A 52 7.47 4.13 1.72
C ARG A 52 6.07 4.74 1.75
N LEU A 53 5.55 5.15 0.59
CA LEU A 53 4.22 5.73 0.49
C LEU A 53 3.14 4.70 0.84
N THR A 54 3.23 3.47 0.33
CA THR A 54 2.30 2.38 0.68
C THR A 54 2.32 2.07 2.17
N VAL A 55 3.48 2.07 2.82
CA VAL A 55 3.59 1.85 4.27
C VAL A 55 2.89 2.97 5.05
N VAL A 56 3.12 4.24 4.68
CA VAL A 56 2.47 5.38 5.33
C VAL A 56 0.95 5.31 5.17
N VAL A 57 0.45 5.03 3.96
CA VAL A 57 -0.99 4.90 3.68
C VAL A 57 -1.58 3.68 4.39
N GLY A 58 -0.83 2.58 4.50
CA GLY A 58 -1.22 1.39 5.26
C GLY A 58 -1.37 1.65 6.77
N LEU A 59 -0.48 2.45 7.35
CA LEU A 59 -0.61 2.88 8.74
C LEU A 59 -1.85 3.78 8.94
N LEU A 60 -2.12 4.69 8.01
CA LEU A 60 -3.33 5.52 8.04
C LEU A 60 -4.61 4.68 7.90
N PHE A 61 -4.59 3.65 7.06
CA PHE A 61 -5.70 2.70 6.94
C PHE A 61 -5.98 1.99 8.25
N LEU A 62 -4.94 1.46 8.91
CA LEU A 62 -5.04 0.82 10.22
C LEU A 62 -5.59 1.77 11.29
N ALA A 63 -5.04 2.99 11.37
CA ALA A 63 -5.51 4.00 12.32
C ALA A 63 -6.99 4.35 12.09
N ASN A 64 -7.40 4.53 10.83
CA ASN A 64 -8.80 4.84 10.49
C ASN A 64 -9.73 3.64 10.76
N THR A 65 -9.25 2.41 10.59
CA THR A 65 -9.99 1.19 10.96
C THR A 65 -10.29 1.16 12.46
N ILE A 66 -9.29 1.43 13.29
CA ILE A 66 -9.45 1.47 14.75
C ILE A 66 -10.39 2.61 15.17
N ALA A 67 -10.25 3.78 14.56
CA ALA A 67 -11.13 4.93 14.80
C ALA A 67 -12.59 4.61 14.45
N LEU A 68 -12.83 3.94 13.32
CA LEU A 68 -14.17 3.54 12.89
C LEU A 68 -14.76 2.47 13.82
N PHE A 69 -13.95 1.50 14.27
CA PHE A 69 -14.35 0.51 15.26
C PHE A 69 -14.79 1.14 16.59
N HIS A 70 -14.02 2.13 17.08
CA HIS A 70 -14.38 2.84 18.31
C HIS A 70 -15.61 3.75 18.14
N ALA A 71 -15.78 4.38 16.97
CA ALA A 71 -16.91 5.26 16.70
C ALA A 71 -18.24 4.51 16.47
N LEU A 72 -18.17 3.23 16.06
CA LEU A 72 -19.33 2.37 15.86
C LEU A 72 -19.85 1.76 17.18
N LYS A 73 -19.01 1.76 18.22
CA LYS A 73 -19.38 1.35 19.58
C LYS A 73 -20.27 2.39 20.24
#